data_AF-A0A1Z8LSX8-F1
#
_entry.id   AF-A0A1Z8LSX8-F1
#
_cell.length_a   1.000
_cell.length_b   1.000
_cell.length_c   1.000
_cell.angle_alpha   90.00
_cell.angle_beta   90.00
_cell.angle_gamma   90.00
#
_symmetry.space_group_name_H-M   'P 1'
#
loop_
_entity.id
_entity.type
_entity.pdbx_description
1 polymer ?
#
loop_
_entity_poly.entity_id
_entity_poly.type
_entity_poly.pdbx_seq_one_letter_code
_entity_poly.pdbx_strand_id
1 'polypeptide(L)'
;MTLTSSIAVVSGTDLQIDCTGEDFRRVESALIEVGDTIKSVSTGEEKNIEFLGNPRTSALPEKSKLDEVHSIRFKFRRVYLYG
;
A
#
# COMPACT_ATOMS: atom_id res chain seq x y z
N MET A 1 13.46 24.01 -1.97
CA MET A 1 13.51 22.53 -2.07
C MET A 1 12.10 22.10 -2.45
N THR A 2 11.88 21.84 -3.73
CA THR A 2 10.54 21.60 -4.28
C THR A 2 10.28 20.11 -4.22
N LEU A 3 9.42 19.67 -3.32
CA LEU A 3 8.93 18.29 -3.29
C LEU A 3 7.94 18.14 -4.44
N THR A 4 8.38 17.57 -5.56
CA THR A 4 7.50 17.16 -6.65
C THR A 4 6.74 15.91 -6.19
N SER A 5 5.61 16.09 -5.51
CA SER A 5 4.66 15.01 -5.26
C SER A 5 4.19 14.47 -6.60
N SER A 6 4.68 13.29 -6.98
CA SER A 6 4.28 12.60 -8.19
C SER A 6 3.04 11.79 -7.84
N ILE A 7 1.84 12.37 -8.06
CA ILE A 7 0.59 11.62 -7.96
C ILE A 7 0.59 10.57 -9.07
N ALA A 8 0.77 9.30 -8.69
CA ALA A 8 0.59 8.17 -9.60
C ALA A 8 -0.88 7.74 -9.56
N VAL A 9 -1.72 8.28 -10.44
CA VAL A 9 -3.05 7.71 -10.70
C VAL A 9 -2.86 6.47 -11.58
N VAL A 10 -2.65 5.32 -10.94
CA VAL A 10 -2.57 4.03 -11.63
C VAL A 10 -3.97 3.42 -11.64
N SER A 11 -4.55 3.22 -12.83
CA SER A 11 -5.75 2.38 -13.00
C SER A 11 -5.32 1.05 -13.62
N GLY A 12 -5.44 -0.06 -12.90
CA GLY A 12 -5.02 -1.37 -13.39
C GLY A 12 -4.73 -2.36 -12.26
N THR A 13 -4.72 -3.65 -12.62
CA THR A 13 -4.85 -4.81 -11.72
C THR A 13 -3.74 -5.03 -10.71
N ASP A 14 -2.60 -4.33 -10.81
CA ASP A 14 -1.38 -4.69 -10.06
C ASP A 14 -0.56 -3.44 -9.69
N LEU A 15 -1.07 -2.63 -8.76
CA LEU A 15 -0.28 -1.56 -8.15
C LEU A 15 0.82 -2.18 -7.27
N GLN A 16 2.07 -1.79 -7.49
CA GLN A 16 3.19 -2.18 -6.63
C GLN A 16 3.70 -0.98 -5.82
N ILE A 17 3.86 -1.19 -4.51
CA ILE A 17 4.52 -0.26 -3.59
C ILE A 17 5.90 -0.83 -3.28
N ASP A 18 6.94 -0.06 -3.58
CA ASP A 18 8.32 -0.44 -3.29
C ASP A 18 8.78 0.27 -2.01
N CYS A 19 9.03 -0.51 -0.97
CA CYS A 19 9.46 -0.08 0.35
C CYS A 19 10.98 -0.12 0.54
N THR A 20 11.75 -0.40 -0.52
CA THR A 20 13.21 -0.54 -0.47
C THR A 20 13.95 0.78 -0.64
N GLY A 21 15.13 0.90 -0.01
CA GLY A 21 16.01 2.06 -0.08
C GLY A 21 15.65 3.22 0.86
N GLU A 22 16.55 4.22 0.86
CA GLU A 22 16.41 5.43 1.69
C GLU A 22 15.25 6.33 1.23
N ASP A 23 15.03 6.41 -0.09
CA ASP A 23 13.91 7.12 -0.72
C ASP A 23 12.76 6.16 -1.00
N PHE A 24 12.03 5.79 0.05
CA PHE A 24 10.77 5.06 -0.08
C PHE A 24 9.88 5.77 -1.13
N ARG A 25 9.55 5.08 -2.23
CA ARG A 25 8.55 5.59 -3.18
C ARG A 25 7.16 5.40 -2.58
N ARG A 26 6.79 6.33 -1.71
CA ARG A 26 5.47 6.38 -1.09
C ARG A 26 4.42 6.67 -2.14
N VAL A 27 3.50 5.73 -2.32
CA VAL A 27 2.27 5.99 -3.08
C VAL A 27 1.36 6.83 -2.19
N GLU A 28 1.36 8.15 -2.37
CA GLU A 28 0.58 9.06 -1.54
C GLU A 28 -0.93 8.76 -1.60
N SER A 29 -1.43 8.41 -2.79
CA SER A 29 -2.81 7.96 -2.99
C SER A 29 -2.93 7.16 -4.29
N ALA A 30 -3.86 6.21 -4.32
CA ALA A 30 -4.21 5.45 -5.51
C ALA A 30 -5.74 5.20 -5.53
N LEU A 31 -6.32 5.22 -6.73
CA LEU A 31 -7.69 4.78 -6.94
C LEU A 31 -7.66 3.29 -7.29
N ILE A 32 -8.39 2.48 -6.53
CA ILE A 32 -8.50 1.04 -6.75
C ILE A 32 -9.97 0.63 -6.89
N GLU A 33 -10.21 -0.42 -7.66
CA GLU A 33 -11.50 -1.06 -7.81
C GLU A 33 -11.64 -2.30 -6.91
N VAL A 34 -12.88 -2.74 -6.71
CA VAL A 34 -13.13 -3.99 -5.98
C VAL A 34 -12.62 -5.16 -6.80
N GLY A 35 -11.72 -5.94 -6.21
CA GLY A 35 -11.07 -7.07 -6.85
C GLY A 35 -9.61 -6.81 -7.20
N ASP A 36 -9.17 -5.55 -7.20
CA ASP A 36 -7.78 -5.17 -7.45
C ASP A 36 -6.85 -5.68 -6.36
N THR A 37 -5.59 -5.87 -6.75
CA THR A 37 -4.54 -6.33 -5.87
C THR A 37 -3.44 -5.28 -5.77
N ILE A 38 -3.00 -5.01 -4.54
CA ILE A 38 -1.78 -4.24 -4.29
C ILE A 38 -0.70 -5.20 -3.83
N LYS A 39 0.49 -5.08 -4.40
CA LYS A 39 1.68 -5.80 -3.98
C LYS A 39 2.63 -4.81 -3.29
N SER A 40 3.21 -5.20 -2.15
CA SER A 40 4.28 -4.44 -1.50
C SER A 40 5.55 -5.27 -1.45
N VAL A 41 6.69 -4.61 -1.61
CA VAL A 41 8.02 -5.25 -1.55
C VAL A 41 8.86 -4.49 -0.55
N SER A 42 9.21 -5.13 0.57
CA SER A 42 9.95 -4.50 1.68
C SER A 42 11.24 -5.23 2.06
N THR A 43 11.74 -6.15 1.24
CA THR A 43 12.85 -7.05 1.59
C THR A 43 14.15 -6.30 1.91
N GLY A 44 14.70 -6.50 3.11
CA GLY A 44 16.04 -6.06 3.50
C GLY A 44 16.09 -4.69 4.21
N GLU A 45 14.96 -4.21 4.69
CA GLU A 45 14.77 -2.85 5.22
C GLU A 45 14.26 -2.82 6.67
N GLU A 46 13.94 -3.98 7.26
CA GLU A 46 13.22 -4.11 8.54
C GLU A 46 11.89 -3.33 8.55
N LYS A 47 11.24 -3.25 7.38
CA LYS A 47 9.97 -2.54 7.16
C LYS A 47 8.84 -3.53 6.82
N ASN A 48 7.61 -3.17 7.15
CA ASN A 48 6.38 -3.83 6.70
C ASN A 48 5.37 -2.79 6.19
N ILE A 49 4.26 -3.25 5.60
CA ILE A 49 3.08 -2.41 5.38
C ILE A 49 1.95 -2.89 6.27
N GLU A 50 1.37 -1.95 7.01
CA GLU A 50 0.18 -2.19 7.81
C GLU A 50 -0.96 -1.27 7.40
N PHE A 51 -2.19 -1.80 7.42
CA PHE A 51 -3.39 -1.01 7.21
C PHE A 51 -3.93 -0.53 8.55
N LEU A 52 -4.15 0.78 8.64
CA LEU A 52 -4.64 1.43 9.85
C LEU A 52 -6.15 1.32 9.92
N GLY A 53 -6.62 0.79 11.05
CA GLY A 53 -8.04 0.73 11.38
C GLY A 53 -8.64 2.12 11.55
N ASN A 54 -9.87 2.30 11.08
CA ASN A 54 -10.72 3.40 11.49
C ASN A 54 -11.88 2.90 12.37
N PRO A 55 -12.53 3.77 13.17
CA PRO A 55 -13.61 3.37 14.09
C PRO A 55 -14.83 2.70 13.43
N ARG A 56 -14.94 2.80 12.10
CA ARG A 56 -16.04 2.25 11.29
C ARG A 56 -15.64 1.01 10.49
N THR A 57 -14.39 0.54 10.59
CA THR A 57 -13.89 -0.63 9.85
C THR A 57 -13.24 -1.63 10.80
N SER A 58 -13.95 -2.74 11.08
CA SER A 58 -13.43 -3.85 11.88
C SER A 58 -12.63 -4.88 11.06
N ALA A 59 -12.90 -4.99 9.76
CA ALA A 59 -12.22 -5.92 8.86
C ALA A 59 -11.14 -5.17 8.07
N LEU A 60 -9.88 -5.33 8.49
CA LEU A 60 -8.71 -4.80 7.82
C LEU A 60 -8.02 -5.87 6.99
N PRO A 61 -7.28 -5.49 5.94
CA PRO A 61 -6.33 -6.39 5.30
C PRO A 61 -5.34 -6.99 6.30
N GLU A 62 -4.85 -8.18 6.00
CA GLU A 62 -3.81 -8.83 6.79
C GLU A 62 -2.51 -8.02 6.73
N LYS A 63 -1.87 -7.84 7.89
CA LYS A 63 -0.58 -7.16 8.01
C LYS A 63 0.51 -7.99 7.34
N SER A 64 1.44 -7.34 6.65
CA SER A 64 2.63 -8.06 6.18
C SER A 64 3.59 -8.33 7.34
N LYS A 65 4.42 -9.37 7.21
CA LYS A 65 5.60 -9.50 8.06
C LYS A 65 6.67 -8.48 7.61
N LEU A 66 7.69 -8.35 8.45
CA LEU A 66 8.90 -7.58 8.13
C LEU A 66 9.64 -8.25 6.98
N ASP A 67 10.22 -7.43 6.10
CA ASP A 67 11.10 -7.86 5.00
C ASP A 67 10.47 -8.87 4.03
N GLU A 68 9.16 -8.79 3.84
CA GLU A 68 8.41 -9.73 3.01
C GLU A 68 7.76 -9.04 1.80
N VAL A 69 7.64 -9.81 0.72
CA VAL A 69 6.75 -9.46 -0.40
C VAL A 69 5.33 -9.83 -0.01
N HIS A 70 4.44 -8.86 0.07
CA HIS A 70 3.06 -9.08 0.48
C HIS A 70 2.07 -8.65 -0.58
N SER A 71 0.91 -9.29 -0.63
CA SER A 71 -0.10 -9.02 -1.65
C SER A 71 -1.50 -9.04 -1.05
N ILE A 72 -2.27 -8.00 -1.34
CA ILE A 72 -3.58 -7.77 -0.74
C ILE A 72 -4.60 -7.52 -1.83
N ARG A 73 -5.63 -8.37 -1.86
CA ARG A 73 -6.79 -8.19 -2.72
C ARG A 73 -7.90 -7.44 -2.00
N PHE A 74 -8.32 -6.31 -2.56
CA PHE A 74 -9.33 -5.44 -1.96
C PHE A 74 -10.74 -5.90 -2.30
N LYS A 75 -11.47 -6.38 -1.28
CA LYS A 75 -12.81 -6.97 -1.46
C LYS A 75 -13.96 -5.98 -1.26
N PHE A 76 -13.68 -4.79 -0.71
CA PHE A 76 -14.71 -3.81 -0.36
C PHE A 76 -14.30 -2.42 -0.82
N ARG A 77 -15.27 -1.68 -1.37
CA ARG A 77 -15.10 -0.28 -1.79
C ARG A 77 -15.03 0.63 -0.56
N ARG A 78 -13.82 1.03 -0.17
CA ARG A 78 -13.52 1.83 1.03
C ARG A 78 -12.25 2.65 0.82
N VAL A 79 -12.00 3.59 1.72
CA VAL A 79 -10.68 4.24 1.86
C VAL A 79 -9.85 3.41 2.83
N TYR A 80 -8.61 3.12 2.43
CA TYR A 80 -7.64 2.37 3.22
C TYR A 80 -6.45 3.28 3.49
N LEU A 81 -6.08 3.41 4.76
CA LEU A 81 -4.88 4.13 5.17
C LEU A 81 -3.80 3.10 5.51
N TYR A 82 -2.56 3.35 5.07
CA TYR A 82 -1.44 2.45 5.30
C TYR A 82 -0.24 3.20 5.91
N GLY A 83 0.60 2.46 6.64
CA GLY A 83 1.80 2.92 7.32
C GLY A 83 2.89 1.87 7.30
#